data_AF-A0A2S8PQR0-F1
#
_entry.id   AF-A0A2S8PQR0-F1
#
_cell.length_a   1.000
_cell.length_b   1.000
_cell.length_c   1.000
_cell.angle_alpha   90.00
_cell.angle_beta   90.00
_cell.angle_gamma   90.00
#
_symmetry.space_group_name_H-M   'P 1'
#
loop_
_entity.id
_entity.type
_entity.pdbx_description
1 polymer ?
#
loop_
_entity_poly.entity_id
_entity_poly.type
_entity_poly.pdbx_seq_one_letter_code
_entity_poly.pdbx_strand_id
1 'polypeptide(L)'
;MYNLVMKDLKLGINPLFFLVPVVLGALMLIPGWLYFIVLLYFCWITVPNTFGQFRSQNDLMFTSMMPVTKTDMVKARVLVIVILEMLHMLMAIIFGIINIRLYGEIPNVFFGPYPGFWGLCFVMYAVFNVFFIPMYYKTAYKFGGAALAGIFGAMVFAGLAQWIGIQNSYVSDMFNGSGVHNVALQASLMIAGIVIFIGLTMIAYRIAVKRFHKVEIQ
;
A
#
# COMPACT_ATOMS: atom_id res chain seq x y z
N MET A 1 -15.42 17.34 -0.17
CA MET A 1 -14.63 16.11 -0.37
C MET A 1 -13.62 16.17 -1.52
N TYR A 2 -14.05 16.27 -2.80
CA TYR A 2 -13.11 16.30 -3.95
C TYR A 2 -12.02 17.36 -3.82
N ASN A 3 -12.38 18.58 -3.44
CA ASN A 3 -11.44 19.68 -3.23
C ASN A 3 -10.39 19.37 -2.15
N LEU A 4 -10.74 18.58 -1.13
CA LEU A 4 -9.80 18.22 -0.06
C LEU A 4 -8.75 17.21 -0.55
N VAL A 5 -9.19 16.20 -1.30
CA VAL A 5 -8.30 15.23 -1.95
C VAL A 5 -7.38 15.95 -2.94
N MET A 6 -7.94 16.84 -3.75
CA MET A 6 -7.16 17.60 -4.73
C MET A 6 -6.16 18.54 -4.06
N LYS A 7 -6.52 19.14 -2.92
CA LYS A 7 -5.60 19.93 -2.10
C LYS A 7 -4.43 19.08 -1.62
N ASP A 8 -4.69 17.90 -1.07
CA ASP A 8 -3.63 17.00 -0.60
C ASP A 8 -2.72 16.54 -1.75
N LEU A 9 -3.28 16.20 -2.92
CA LEU A 9 -2.50 15.73 -4.07
C LEU A 9 -1.70 16.83 -4.77
N LYS A 10 -2.22 18.05 -4.88
CA LYS A 10 -1.55 19.15 -5.60
C LYS A 10 -0.68 20.03 -4.73
N LEU A 11 -1.08 20.25 -3.47
CA LEU A 11 -0.43 21.23 -2.58
C LEU A 11 0.26 20.55 -1.39
N GLY A 12 -0.30 19.45 -0.89
CA GLY A 12 0.23 18.79 0.29
C GLY A 12 1.37 17.78 0.00
N ILE A 13 1.30 17.09 -1.13
CA ILE A 13 2.31 16.08 -1.53
C ILE A 13 3.30 16.71 -2.49
N ASN A 14 4.60 16.57 -2.19
CA ASN A 14 5.65 16.98 -3.12
C ASN A 14 5.55 16.17 -4.43
N PRO A 15 5.58 16.84 -5.61
CA PRO A 15 5.49 16.19 -6.92
C PRO A 15 6.44 15.00 -7.12
N LEU A 16 7.59 15.00 -6.46
CA LEU A 16 8.59 13.93 -6.52
C LEU A 16 8.00 12.57 -6.09
N PHE A 17 7.03 12.53 -5.17
CA PHE A 17 6.40 11.28 -4.73
C PHE A 17 5.48 10.64 -5.78
N PHE A 18 5.14 11.36 -6.87
CA PHE A 18 4.49 10.74 -8.03
C PHE A 18 5.49 10.07 -8.97
N LEU A 19 6.77 10.46 -8.94
CA LEU A 19 7.85 9.84 -9.70
C LEU A 19 8.41 8.59 -9.00
N VAL A 20 8.43 8.59 -7.66
CA VAL A 20 8.87 7.46 -6.82
C VAL A 20 8.27 6.11 -7.23
N PRO A 21 6.95 5.96 -7.47
CA PRO A 21 6.34 4.73 -7.98
C PRO A 21 7.00 4.19 -9.26
N VAL A 22 7.42 5.07 -10.17
CA VAL A 22 8.05 4.68 -11.43
C VAL A 22 9.47 4.19 -11.18
N VAL A 23 10.26 4.94 -10.42
CA VAL A 23 11.66 4.62 -10.14
C VAL A 23 11.78 3.33 -9.32
N LEU A 24 10.96 3.19 -8.28
CA LEU A 24 10.95 1.98 -7.45
C LEU A 24 10.30 0.82 -8.19
N GLY A 25 9.22 1.06 -8.95
CA GLY A 25 8.58 0.04 -9.77
C GLY A 25 9.54 -0.59 -10.79
N ALA A 26 10.51 0.17 -11.31
CA ALA A 26 11.52 -0.34 -12.23
C ALA A 26 12.38 -1.47 -11.61
N LEU A 27 12.47 -1.57 -10.28
CA LEU A 27 13.15 -2.69 -9.60
C LEU A 27 12.46 -4.03 -9.86
N MET A 28 11.19 -4.04 -10.28
CA MET A 28 10.52 -5.26 -10.77
C MET A 28 11.18 -5.85 -12.02
N LEU A 29 11.98 -5.08 -12.76
CA LEU A 29 12.69 -5.58 -13.93
C LEU A 29 13.86 -6.51 -13.58
N ILE A 30 14.32 -6.50 -12.33
CA ILE A 30 15.39 -7.41 -11.88
C ILE A 30 14.81 -8.83 -11.81
N PRO A 31 15.32 -9.80 -12.59
CA PRO A 31 14.82 -11.18 -12.57
C PRO A 31 15.16 -11.87 -11.24
N GLY A 32 14.23 -12.69 -10.72
CA GLY A 32 14.42 -13.43 -9.47
C GLY A 32 14.55 -12.57 -8.21
N TRP A 33 14.16 -11.30 -8.27
CA TRP A 33 14.24 -10.40 -7.13
C TRP A 33 13.12 -10.66 -6.11
N LEU A 34 13.31 -10.23 -4.86
CA LEU A 34 12.26 -10.28 -3.85
C LEU A 34 11.23 -9.14 -4.09
N TYR A 35 10.26 -9.39 -4.97
CA TYR A 35 9.33 -8.37 -5.46
C TYR A 35 8.46 -7.74 -4.36
N PHE A 36 8.21 -8.41 -3.23
CA PHE A 36 7.54 -7.78 -2.08
C PHE A 36 8.26 -6.51 -1.59
N ILE A 37 9.59 -6.47 -1.67
CA ILE A 37 10.38 -5.30 -1.24
C ILE A 37 10.00 -4.06 -2.07
N VAL A 38 9.74 -4.24 -3.36
CA VAL A 38 9.43 -3.12 -4.27
C VAL A 38 8.21 -2.35 -3.78
N LEU A 39 7.16 -3.07 -3.35
CA LEU A 39 5.96 -2.45 -2.80
C LEU A 39 6.13 -2.05 -1.33
N LEU A 40 7.00 -2.69 -0.56
CA LEU A 40 7.33 -2.27 0.81
C LEU A 40 8.04 -0.90 0.85
N TYR A 41 8.75 -0.49 -0.20
CA TYR A 41 9.31 0.86 -0.27
C TYR A 41 8.24 1.96 -0.18
N PHE A 42 7.00 1.70 -0.62
CA PHE A 42 5.90 2.61 -0.36
C PHE A 42 5.71 2.83 1.16
N CYS A 43 5.70 1.75 1.92
CA CYS A 43 5.54 1.76 3.37
C CYS A 43 6.75 2.41 4.08
N TRP A 44 7.97 2.18 3.58
CA TRP A 44 9.20 2.68 4.20
C TRP A 44 9.52 4.14 3.85
N ILE A 45 9.28 4.54 2.61
CA ILE A 45 9.72 5.83 2.08
C ILE A 45 8.52 6.74 1.86
N THR A 46 7.58 6.35 1.01
CA THR A 46 6.51 7.25 0.54
C THR A 46 5.63 7.71 1.70
N VAL A 47 5.14 6.79 2.54
CA VAL A 47 4.24 7.15 3.65
C VAL A 47 4.92 8.01 4.72
N PRO A 48 6.07 7.62 5.32
CA PRO A 48 6.68 8.42 6.38
C PRO A 48 7.12 9.81 5.91
N ASN A 49 7.63 9.93 4.68
CA ASN A 49 8.03 11.23 4.14
C ASN A 49 6.82 12.13 3.82
N THR A 50 5.74 11.56 3.31
CA THR A 50 4.50 12.32 3.03
C THR A 50 3.87 12.85 4.31
N PHE A 51 3.76 12.01 5.34
CA PHE A 51 3.21 12.43 6.64
C PHE A 51 4.17 13.33 7.43
N GLY A 52 5.48 13.17 7.23
CA GLY A 52 6.49 14.11 7.71
C GLY A 52 6.33 15.51 7.14
N GLN A 53 6.04 15.61 5.84
CA GLN A 53 5.76 16.89 5.17
C GLN A 53 4.46 17.52 5.64
N PHE A 54 3.38 16.75 5.75
CA PHE A 54 2.12 17.29 6.30
C PHE A 54 2.31 17.84 7.71
N ARG A 55 3.15 17.19 8.52
CA ARG A 55 3.49 17.68 9.85
C ARG A 55 4.34 18.95 9.80
N SER A 56 5.37 19.02 8.96
CA SER A 56 6.25 20.20 8.88
C SER A 56 5.54 21.43 8.32
N GLN A 57 4.55 21.23 7.46
CA GLN A 57 3.73 22.29 6.87
C GLN A 57 2.52 22.67 7.74
N ASN A 58 2.33 22.06 8.92
CA ASN A 58 1.14 22.25 9.77
C ASN A 58 -0.19 22.05 9.01
N ASP A 59 -0.21 21.11 8.06
CA ASP A 59 -1.35 20.89 7.16
C ASP A 59 -2.66 20.59 7.91
N LEU A 60 -2.57 19.91 9.05
CA LEU A 60 -3.72 19.60 9.91
C LEU A 60 -4.40 20.87 10.45
N MET A 61 -3.61 21.86 10.87
CA MET A 61 -4.09 23.14 11.38
C MET A 61 -4.76 23.94 10.27
N PHE A 62 -4.12 24.05 9.10
CA PHE A 62 -4.73 24.73 7.95
C PHE A 62 -6.02 24.05 7.49
N THR A 63 -6.07 22.73 7.55
CA THR A 63 -7.26 21.97 7.15
C THR A 63 -8.39 22.09 8.17
N SER A 64 -8.10 22.26 9.46
CA SER A 64 -9.16 22.44 10.48
C SER A 64 -9.82 23.81 10.45
N MET A 65 -9.14 24.83 9.90
CA MET A 65 -9.73 26.17 9.69
C MET A 65 -10.68 26.23 8.49
N MET A 66 -10.62 25.28 7.57
CA MET A 66 -11.55 25.20 6.45
C MET A 66 -12.95 24.73 6.92
N PRO A 67 -14.04 25.10 6.22
CA PRO A 67 -15.40 24.67 6.56
C PRO A 67 -15.63 23.19 6.19
N VAL A 68 -14.93 22.28 6.84
CA VAL A 68 -14.90 20.85 6.54
C VAL A 68 -15.04 20.01 7.81
N THR A 69 -15.68 18.85 7.69
CA THR A 69 -15.90 17.98 8.85
C THR A 69 -14.66 17.13 9.13
N LYS A 70 -14.45 16.78 10.42
CA LYS A 70 -13.38 15.83 10.81
C LYS A 70 -13.47 14.49 10.06
N THR A 71 -14.70 14.03 9.75
CA THR A 71 -14.94 12.81 8.96
C THR A 71 -14.42 12.95 7.53
N ASP A 72 -14.63 14.11 6.90
CA ASP A 72 -14.18 14.38 5.54
C ASP A 72 -12.66 14.52 5.47
N MET A 73 -12.03 15.09 6.51
CA MET A 73 -10.56 15.16 6.63
C MET A 73 -9.94 13.76 6.64
N VAL A 74 -10.46 12.86 7.48
CA VAL A 74 -9.99 11.46 7.54
C VAL A 74 -10.23 10.75 6.21
N LYS A 75 -11.43 10.91 5.64
CA LYS A 75 -11.79 10.23 4.40
C LYS A 75 -10.92 10.67 3.23
N ALA A 76 -10.64 11.97 3.11
CA ALA A 76 -9.76 12.50 2.09
C ALA A 76 -8.34 11.95 2.24
N ARG A 77 -7.79 11.95 3.46
CA ARG A 77 -6.43 11.43 3.70
C ARG A 77 -6.31 9.94 3.38
N VAL A 78 -7.29 9.14 3.81
CA VAL A 78 -7.32 7.70 3.50
C VAL A 78 -7.39 7.48 2.00
N LEU A 79 -8.22 8.26 1.29
CA LEU A 79 -8.33 8.19 -0.16
C LEU A 79 -6.99 8.55 -0.85
N VAL A 80 -6.27 9.55 -0.34
CA VAL A 80 -4.94 9.91 -0.83
C VAL A 80 -3.93 8.78 -0.63
N ILE A 81 -3.92 8.12 0.54
CA ILE A 81 -3.08 6.93 0.76
C ILE A 81 -3.41 5.86 -0.27
N VAL A 82 -4.69 5.54 -0.44
CA VAL A 82 -5.15 4.52 -1.41
C VAL A 82 -4.76 4.90 -2.84
N ILE A 83 -4.87 6.17 -3.24
CA ILE A 83 -4.41 6.63 -4.57
C ILE A 83 -2.91 6.35 -4.74
N LEU A 84 -2.09 6.67 -3.74
CA LEU A 84 -0.65 6.45 -3.82
C LEU A 84 -0.31 4.95 -3.81
N GLU A 85 -1.02 4.13 -3.03
CA GLU A 85 -0.90 2.66 -3.05
C GLU A 85 -1.23 2.11 -4.44
N MET A 86 -2.35 2.54 -5.02
CA MET A 86 -2.76 2.13 -6.36
C MET A 86 -1.75 2.57 -7.42
N LEU A 87 -1.10 3.72 -7.25
CA LEU A 87 -0.06 4.18 -8.16
C LEU A 87 1.21 3.32 -8.08
N HIS A 88 1.66 2.95 -6.87
CA HIS A 88 2.78 2.02 -6.70
C HIS A 88 2.44 0.63 -7.25
N MET A 89 1.23 0.16 -6.98
CA MET A 89 0.73 -1.12 -7.46
C MET A 89 0.65 -1.16 -8.99
N LEU A 90 0.08 -0.13 -9.62
CA LEU A 90 -0.07 -0.05 -11.06
C LEU A 90 1.28 -0.02 -11.77
N MET A 91 2.22 0.79 -11.30
CA MET A 91 3.56 0.84 -11.88
C MET A 91 4.29 -0.50 -11.70
N ALA A 92 4.19 -1.12 -10.53
CA ALA A 92 4.76 -2.44 -10.29
C ALA A 92 4.16 -3.52 -11.21
N ILE A 93 2.85 -3.52 -11.43
CA ILE A 93 2.17 -4.44 -12.38
C ILE A 93 2.70 -4.24 -13.80
N ILE A 94 2.82 -2.98 -14.27
CA ILE A 94 3.33 -2.69 -15.61
C ILE A 94 4.74 -3.26 -15.79
N PHE A 95 5.65 -2.98 -14.85
CA PHE A 95 7.02 -3.49 -14.92
C PHE A 95 7.09 -5.01 -14.70
N GLY A 96 6.20 -5.58 -13.90
CA GLY A 96 6.09 -7.04 -13.71
C GLY A 96 5.64 -7.77 -14.97
N ILE A 97 4.70 -7.21 -15.74
CA ILE A 97 4.30 -7.77 -17.04
C ILE A 97 5.48 -7.73 -18.02
N ILE A 98 6.25 -6.63 -18.02
CA ILE A 98 7.46 -6.52 -18.84
C ILE A 98 8.48 -7.57 -18.41
N ASN A 99 8.69 -7.75 -17.09
CA ASN A 99 9.60 -8.75 -16.55
C ASN A 99 9.24 -10.17 -17.00
N ILE A 100 7.96 -10.57 -16.91
CA ILE A 100 7.51 -11.91 -17.38
C ILE A 100 7.79 -12.11 -18.86
N ARG A 101 7.59 -11.07 -19.69
CA ARG A 101 7.84 -11.16 -21.14
C ARG A 101 9.31 -11.28 -21.48
N LEU A 102 10.20 -10.67 -20.69
CA LEU A 102 11.64 -10.68 -20.93
C LEU A 102 12.34 -11.91 -20.32
N TYR A 103 11.88 -12.36 -19.14
CA TYR A 103 12.59 -13.31 -18.29
C TYR A 103 11.72 -14.51 -17.85
N GLY A 104 10.57 -14.74 -18.49
CA GLY A 104 9.61 -15.76 -18.07
C GLY A 104 10.13 -17.21 -18.05
N GLU A 105 11.24 -17.48 -18.73
CA GLU A 105 11.91 -18.79 -18.74
C GLU A 105 12.89 -18.99 -17.57
N ILE A 106 13.21 -17.93 -16.82
CA ILE A 106 14.12 -18.01 -15.67
C ILE A 106 13.34 -18.49 -14.44
N PRO A 107 13.73 -19.61 -13.80
CA PRO A 107 13.07 -20.08 -12.60
C PRO A 107 13.26 -19.09 -11.45
N ASN A 108 12.15 -18.64 -10.85
CA ASN A 108 12.17 -17.75 -9.70
C ASN A 108 12.11 -18.55 -8.39
N VAL A 109 13.05 -18.30 -7.48
CA VAL A 109 13.03 -18.87 -6.12
C VAL A 109 11.97 -18.19 -5.25
N PHE A 110 11.69 -16.91 -5.52
CA PHE A 110 10.64 -16.14 -4.85
C PHE A 110 9.36 -16.10 -5.70
N PHE A 111 8.28 -15.52 -5.15
CA PHE A 111 7.06 -15.34 -5.94
C PHE A 111 7.35 -14.46 -7.15
N GLY A 112 6.96 -14.90 -8.35
CA GLY A 112 7.02 -14.10 -9.57
C GLY A 112 5.87 -13.09 -9.64
N PRO A 113 5.93 -12.12 -10.58
CA PRO A 113 4.97 -11.02 -10.66
C PRO A 113 3.64 -11.44 -11.36
N TYR A 114 3.05 -12.54 -10.90
CA TYR A 114 1.80 -13.12 -11.38
C TYR A 114 0.57 -12.56 -10.62
N PRO A 115 -0.66 -12.68 -11.16
CA PRO A 115 -1.89 -12.17 -10.52
C PRO A 115 -2.10 -12.61 -9.06
N GLY A 116 -1.74 -13.84 -8.71
CA GLY A 116 -1.81 -14.36 -7.35
C GLY A 116 -0.89 -13.60 -6.40
N PHE A 117 0.36 -13.35 -6.81
CA PHE A 117 1.30 -12.52 -6.06
C PHE A 117 0.74 -11.11 -5.83
N TRP A 118 0.16 -10.50 -6.88
CA TRP A 118 -0.49 -9.18 -6.74
C TRP A 118 -1.64 -9.18 -5.73
N GLY A 119 -2.39 -10.29 -5.63
CA GLY A 119 -3.37 -10.51 -4.57
C GLY A 119 -2.77 -10.45 -3.16
N LEU A 120 -1.62 -11.10 -2.94
CA LEU A 120 -0.89 -11.02 -1.66
C LEU A 120 -0.41 -9.60 -1.37
N CYS A 121 0.05 -8.87 -2.38
CA CYS A 121 0.47 -7.48 -2.24
C CYS A 121 -0.68 -6.56 -1.79
N PHE A 122 -1.90 -6.77 -2.29
CA PHE A 122 -3.08 -6.06 -1.81
C PHE A 122 -3.36 -6.35 -0.34
N VAL A 123 -3.24 -7.61 0.09
CA VAL A 123 -3.37 -7.98 1.51
C VAL A 123 -2.28 -7.32 2.36
N MET A 124 -1.05 -7.24 1.86
CA MET A 124 0.05 -6.54 2.54
C MET A 124 -0.26 -5.06 2.77
N TYR A 125 -0.76 -4.35 1.76
CA TYR A 125 -1.21 -2.96 1.93
C TYR A 125 -2.43 -2.84 2.86
N ALA A 126 -3.33 -3.81 2.83
CA ALA A 126 -4.46 -3.88 3.76
C ALA A 126 -3.98 -3.95 5.22
N VAL A 127 -3.00 -4.82 5.50
CA VAL A 127 -2.36 -4.97 6.82
C VAL A 127 -1.69 -3.65 7.22
N PHE A 128 -0.91 -3.05 6.33
CA PHE A 128 -0.29 -1.74 6.56
C PHE A 128 -1.34 -0.70 6.96
N ASN A 129 -2.42 -0.58 6.19
CA ASN A 129 -3.50 0.38 6.41
C ASN A 129 -4.20 0.19 7.76
N VAL A 130 -4.47 -1.05 8.17
CA VAL A 130 -5.14 -1.36 9.46
C VAL A 130 -4.30 -0.95 10.67
N PHE A 131 -2.98 -1.04 10.57
CA PHE A 131 -2.10 -0.59 11.65
C PHE A 131 -1.83 0.91 11.58
N PHE A 132 -1.43 1.40 10.42
CA PHE A 132 -1.00 2.78 10.21
C PHE A 132 -2.13 3.78 10.43
N ILE A 133 -3.23 3.67 9.68
CA ILE A 133 -4.29 4.69 9.62
C ILE A 133 -4.92 4.89 11.01
N PRO A 134 -5.41 3.86 11.72
CA PRO A 134 -6.02 4.05 13.02
C PRO A 134 -5.04 4.55 14.08
N MET A 135 -3.76 4.14 14.00
CA MET A 135 -2.76 4.54 15.01
C MET A 135 -2.36 6.00 14.81
N TYR A 136 -2.20 6.45 13.57
CA TYR A 136 -1.93 7.84 13.25
C TYR A 136 -3.05 8.75 13.80
N TYR A 137 -4.31 8.41 13.53
CA TYR A 137 -5.46 9.19 13.99
C TYR A 137 -5.76 9.12 15.49
N LYS A 138 -4.95 8.40 16.30
CA LYS A 138 -4.98 8.56 17.77
C LYS A 138 -4.47 9.94 18.21
N THR A 139 -3.54 10.51 17.46
CA THR A 139 -2.95 11.83 17.78
C THR A 139 -3.06 12.82 16.63
N ALA A 140 -3.28 12.33 15.40
CA ALA A 140 -3.26 13.09 14.14
C ALA A 140 -1.96 13.87 13.86
N TYR A 141 -0.95 13.74 14.72
CA TYR A 141 0.29 14.50 14.67
C TYR A 141 1.52 13.60 14.70
N LYS A 142 1.56 12.60 15.59
CA LYS A 142 2.70 11.68 15.71
C LYS A 142 2.57 10.53 14.71
N PHE A 143 3.17 10.71 13.52
CA PHE A 143 3.17 9.68 12.47
C PHE A 143 4.23 8.59 12.67
N GLY A 144 5.36 8.87 13.33
CA GLY A 144 6.50 7.95 13.42
C GLY A 144 6.14 6.58 14.03
N GLY A 145 5.48 6.56 15.19
CA GLY A 145 5.06 5.30 15.82
C GLY A 145 4.02 4.53 15.01
N ALA A 146 3.09 5.26 14.36
CA ALA A 146 2.10 4.66 13.48
C ALA A 146 2.75 4.04 12.23
N ALA A 147 3.71 4.76 11.63
CA ALA A 147 4.48 4.29 10.49
C ALA A 147 5.27 3.02 10.83
N LEU A 148 5.98 3.01 11.96
CA LEU A 148 6.71 1.83 12.41
C LEU A 148 5.80 0.61 12.61
N ALA A 149 4.64 0.80 13.25
CA ALA A 149 3.68 -0.30 13.43
C ALA A 149 3.13 -0.83 12.10
N GLY A 150 2.78 0.07 11.16
CA GLY A 150 2.35 -0.31 9.81
C GLY A 150 3.42 -1.05 9.03
N ILE A 151 4.63 -0.50 9.01
CA ILE A 151 5.81 -1.10 8.36
C ILE A 151 6.08 -2.49 8.92
N PHE A 152 6.11 -2.62 10.25
CA PHE A 152 6.35 -3.89 10.91
C PHE A 152 5.28 -4.92 10.54
N GLY A 153 4.00 -4.54 10.56
CA GLY A 153 2.91 -5.42 10.14
C GLY A 153 3.05 -5.88 8.69
N ALA A 154 3.37 -4.97 7.77
CA ALA A 154 3.57 -5.28 6.36
C ALA A 154 4.79 -6.20 6.13
N MET A 155 5.90 -5.94 6.82
CA MET A 155 7.11 -6.76 6.75
C MET A 155 6.89 -8.18 7.28
N VAL A 156 6.24 -8.31 8.44
CA VAL A 156 5.91 -9.62 9.01
C VAL A 156 5.02 -10.40 8.06
N PHE A 157 4.00 -9.75 7.48
CA PHE A 157 3.14 -10.39 6.48
C PHE A 157 3.93 -10.85 5.25
N ALA A 158 4.72 -9.95 4.64
CA ALA A 158 5.51 -10.27 3.45
C ALA A 158 6.54 -11.39 3.72
N GLY A 159 7.22 -11.33 4.86
CA GLY A 159 8.20 -12.34 5.27
C GLY A 159 7.55 -13.70 5.51
N LEU A 160 6.40 -13.76 6.20
CA LEU A 160 5.66 -15.00 6.42
C LEU A 160 5.11 -15.58 5.12
N ALA A 161 4.52 -14.75 4.27
CA ALA A 161 4.01 -15.18 2.97
C ALA A 161 5.14 -15.76 2.11
N GLN A 162 6.28 -15.06 2.03
CA GLN A 162 7.45 -15.52 1.29
C GLN A 162 8.04 -16.81 1.86
N TRP A 163 8.15 -16.91 3.20
CA TRP A 163 8.63 -18.10 3.87
C TRP A 163 7.77 -19.32 3.58
N ILE A 164 6.44 -19.19 3.67
CA ILE A 164 5.49 -20.26 3.36
C ILE A 164 5.61 -20.66 1.88
N GLY A 165 5.75 -19.69 0.97
CA GLY A 165 5.95 -19.96 -0.46
C GLY A 165 7.23 -20.75 -0.75
N ILE A 166 8.31 -20.50 -0.02
CA ILE A 166 9.58 -21.24 -0.17
C ILE A 166 9.46 -22.66 0.40
N GLN A 167 8.80 -22.82 1.54
CA GLN A 167 8.69 -24.12 2.23
C GLN A 167 7.70 -25.07 1.55
N ASN A 168 6.68 -24.54 0.86
CA ASN A 168 5.61 -25.34 0.28
C ASN A 168 5.45 -25.05 -1.21
N SER A 169 5.89 -25.99 -2.05
CA SER A 169 5.79 -25.90 -3.51
C SER A 169 4.35 -25.73 -4.00
N TYR A 170 3.36 -26.36 -3.34
CA TYR A 170 1.95 -26.19 -3.68
C TYR A 170 1.48 -24.74 -3.53
N VAL A 171 1.90 -24.07 -2.44
CA VAL A 171 1.57 -22.65 -2.22
C VAL A 171 2.29 -21.77 -3.24
N SER A 172 3.57 -22.06 -3.51
CA SER A 172 4.35 -21.38 -4.55
C SER A 172 3.65 -21.44 -5.90
N ASP A 173 3.26 -22.63 -6.35
CA ASP A 173 2.62 -22.85 -7.65
C ASP A 173 1.24 -22.19 -7.74
N MET A 174 0.48 -22.22 -6.63
CA MET A 174 -0.83 -21.57 -6.55
C MET A 174 -0.74 -20.07 -6.80
N PHE A 175 0.32 -19.40 -6.36
CA PHE A 175 0.53 -17.95 -6.55
C PHE A 175 1.40 -17.60 -7.76
N ASN A 176 2.21 -18.52 -8.28
CA ASN A 176 3.10 -18.32 -9.44
C ASN A 176 2.51 -18.74 -10.80
N GLY A 177 1.28 -19.26 -10.84
CA GLY A 177 0.57 -19.46 -12.10
C GLY A 177 1.03 -20.66 -12.94
N SER A 178 1.73 -21.63 -12.34
CA SER A 178 2.25 -22.84 -12.98
C SER A 178 1.13 -23.77 -13.52
N GLY A 179 0.52 -23.48 -14.68
CA GLY A 179 -0.44 -24.38 -15.36
C GLY A 179 -1.61 -23.73 -16.13
N VAL A 180 -2.09 -24.42 -17.18
CA VAL A 180 -3.14 -23.96 -18.12
C VAL A 180 -4.54 -23.80 -17.48
N HIS A 181 -4.79 -24.44 -16.33
CA HIS A 181 -6.03 -24.28 -15.53
C HIS A 181 -5.99 -23.12 -14.52
N ASN A 182 -4.87 -22.37 -14.43
CA ASN A 182 -4.65 -21.42 -13.34
C ASN A 182 -5.19 -20.02 -13.56
N VAL A 183 -5.65 -19.62 -14.76
CA VAL A 183 -6.10 -18.24 -14.98
C VAL A 183 -7.30 -17.88 -14.09
N ALA A 184 -8.27 -18.78 -13.94
CA ALA A 184 -9.43 -18.58 -13.08
C ALA A 184 -9.03 -18.50 -11.60
N LEU A 185 -8.14 -19.39 -11.16
CA LEU A 185 -7.62 -19.41 -9.79
C LEU A 185 -6.81 -18.15 -9.48
N GLN A 186 -5.91 -17.75 -10.37
CA GLN A 186 -5.09 -16.54 -10.28
C GLN A 186 -5.94 -15.26 -10.25
N ALA A 187 -6.96 -15.19 -11.10
CA ALA A 187 -7.94 -14.10 -11.06
C ALA A 187 -8.71 -14.10 -9.73
N SER A 188 -9.13 -15.26 -9.22
CA SER A 188 -9.84 -15.36 -7.95
C SER A 188 -8.98 -14.92 -6.75
N LEU A 189 -7.69 -15.27 -6.73
CA LEU A 189 -6.74 -14.83 -5.70
C LEU A 189 -6.49 -13.32 -5.76
N MET A 190 -6.36 -12.76 -6.97
CA MET A 190 -6.23 -11.31 -7.14
C MET A 190 -7.49 -10.58 -6.65
N ILE A 191 -8.68 -11.06 -7.04
CA ILE A 191 -9.96 -10.49 -6.60
C ILE A 191 -10.11 -10.60 -5.08
N ALA A 192 -9.78 -11.75 -4.49
CA ALA A 192 -9.82 -11.94 -3.04
C ALA A 192 -8.90 -10.94 -2.32
N GLY A 193 -7.68 -10.72 -2.83
CA GLY A 193 -6.76 -9.71 -2.31
C GLY A 193 -7.34 -8.30 -2.36
N ILE A 194 -7.96 -7.91 -3.48
CA ILE A 194 -8.62 -6.61 -3.64
C ILE A 194 -9.79 -6.46 -2.66
N VAL A 195 -10.63 -7.48 -2.50
CA VAL A 195 -11.77 -7.47 -1.56
C VAL A 195 -11.28 -7.31 -0.12
N ILE A 196 -10.22 -8.03 0.27
CA ILE A 196 -9.60 -7.91 1.59
C ILE A 196 -9.04 -6.51 1.78
N PHE A 197 -8.35 -5.96 0.77
CA PHE A 197 -7.80 -4.61 0.81
C PHE A 197 -8.88 -3.55 1.02
N ILE A 198 -9.97 -3.60 0.26
CA ILE A 198 -11.11 -2.68 0.41
C ILE A 198 -11.73 -2.85 1.80
N GLY A 199 -12.03 -4.09 2.22
CA GLY A 199 -12.68 -4.38 3.50
C GLY A 199 -11.88 -3.89 4.70
N LEU A 200 -10.59 -4.22 4.76
CA LEU A 200 -9.71 -3.83 5.87
C LEU A 200 -9.40 -2.34 5.86
N THR A 201 -9.24 -1.71 4.69
CA THR A 201 -9.06 -0.25 4.59
C THR A 201 -10.32 0.48 5.05
N MET A 202 -11.51 -0.02 4.74
CA MET A 202 -12.78 0.53 5.24
C MET A 202 -12.93 0.37 6.76
N ILE A 203 -12.48 -0.74 7.34
CA ILE A 203 -12.43 -0.93 8.79
C ILE A 203 -11.45 0.07 9.42
N ALA A 204 -10.24 0.21 8.85
CA ALA A 204 -9.23 1.16 9.30
C ALA A 204 -9.76 2.61 9.28
N TYR A 205 -10.45 3.00 8.19
CA TYR A 205 -11.13 4.28 8.07
C TYR A 205 -12.16 4.50 9.18
N ARG A 206 -13.07 3.54 9.41
CA ARG A 206 -14.11 3.66 10.46
C ARG A 206 -13.50 3.83 11.85
N ILE A 207 -12.43 3.11 12.16
CA ILE A 207 -11.73 3.23 13.45
C ILE A 207 -11.02 4.60 13.54
N ALA A 208 -10.38 5.04 12.47
CA ALA A 208 -9.70 6.33 12.43
C ALA A 208 -10.65 7.50 12.63
N VAL A 209 -11.83 7.49 12.00
CA VAL A 209 -12.87 8.51 12.22
C VAL A 209 -13.25 8.58 13.70
N LYS A 210 -13.56 7.43 14.32
CA LYS A 210 -13.93 7.37 15.75
C LYS A 210 -12.82 7.90 16.66
N ARG A 211 -11.55 7.64 16.33
CA ARG A 211 -10.40 8.11 17.10
C ARG A 211 -10.19 9.61 16.90
N PHE A 212 -10.26 10.11 15.66
CA PHE A 212 -10.02 11.50 15.34
C PHE A 212 -11.07 12.46 15.93
N HIS A 213 -12.32 12.01 16.09
CA HIS A 213 -13.34 12.81 16.80
C HIS A 213 -12.94 13.15 18.24
N LYS A 214 -12.18 12.28 18.91
CA LYS A 214 -11.70 12.48 20.29
C LYS A 214 -10.45 13.36 20.38
N VAL A 215 -9.83 13.70 19.24
CA VAL A 215 -8.63 14.53 19.20
C VAL A 215 -9.06 15.99 19.18
N GLU A 216 -8.60 16.75 20.16
CA GLU A 216 -8.63 18.21 20.14
C GLU A 216 -7.52 18.69 19.21
N ILE A 217 -7.90 19.47 18.20
CA ILE A 217 -6.96 20.02 17.22
C ILE A 217 -6.40 21.28 17.87
N GLN A 218 -5.15 21.22 18.33
CA GLN A 218 -4.39 22.35 18.87
C GLN A 218 -3.63 23.06 17.74
#